data_AF-A0A9C9GAW6-F1
#
_entry.id   AF-A0A9C9GAW6-F1
#
_cell.length_a   1.000
_cell.length_b   1.000
_cell.length_c   1.000
_cell.angle_alpha   90.00
_cell.angle_beta   90.00
_cell.angle_gamma   90.00
#
_symmetry.space_group_name_H-M   'P 1'
#
loop_
_entity.id
_entity.type
_entity.pdbx_description
1 polymer ?
#
loop_
_entity_poly.entity_id
_entity_poly.type
_entity_poly.pdbx_seq_one_letter_code
_entity_poly.pdbx_strand_id
1 'polypeptide(L)'
;MSQTKQDEIRQTVRSAYAEVAQASNSGSSCGEASSCCGVSEDAQINSLLSTRLGYSQQDLESVPDGADMGLGCGNPRAIAGLQAGETVLDLGSGGGFDAFLAAQEVGKDG
;
A
#
# COMPACT_ATOMS: atom_id res chain seq x y z
N MET A 1 22.50 -12.44 18.48
CA MET A 1 21.07 -12.16 18.73
C MET A 1 20.37 -13.51 18.83
N SER A 2 19.58 -13.76 19.87
CA SER A 2 18.83 -15.04 19.98
C SER A 2 17.63 -15.04 19.03
N GLN A 3 17.16 -16.22 18.65
CA GLN A 3 16.00 -16.39 17.77
C GLN A 3 14.74 -15.72 18.36
N THR A 4 14.53 -15.86 19.66
CA THR A 4 13.44 -15.21 20.42
C THR A 4 13.41 -13.70 20.23
N LYS A 5 14.57 -13.03 20.29
CA LYS A 5 14.64 -11.57 20.12
C LYS A 5 14.30 -11.14 18.69
N GLN A 6 14.65 -11.95 17.68
CA GLN A 6 14.25 -11.66 16.30
C GLN A 6 12.75 -11.81 16.11
N ASP A 7 12.15 -12.83 16.74
CA ASP A 7 10.71 -13.06 16.66
C ASP A 7 9.92 -11.97 17.35
N GLU A 8 10.38 -11.47 18.50
CA GLU A 8 9.80 -10.28 19.16
C GLU A 8 9.77 -9.07 18.24
N ILE A 9 10.90 -8.76 17.57
CA ILE A 9 10.96 -7.63 16.62
C ILE A 9 9.97 -7.83 15.47
N ARG A 10 9.90 -9.03 14.89
CA ARG A 10 8.95 -9.34 13.81
C ARG A 10 7.50 -9.20 14.27
N GLN A 11 7.19 -9.59 15.51
CA GLN A 11 5.85 -9.43 16.04
C GLN A 11 5.49 -7.96 16.23
N THR A 12 6.39 -7.13 16.75
CA THR A 12 6.16 -5.69 16.85
C THR A 12 5.87 -5.06 15.49
N VAL A 13 6.63 -5.43 14.46
CA VAL A 13 6.39 -4.96 13.08
C VAL A 13 5.01 -5.43 12.58
N ARG A 14 4.69 -6.72 12.73
CA ARG A 14 3.39 -7.27 12.30
C ARG A 14 2.21 -6.59 12.99
N SER A 15 2.29 -6.36 14.30
CA SER A 15 1.24 -5.69 15.05
C SER A 15 1.01 -4.27 14.54
N ALA A 16 2.08 -3.50 14.28
CA ALA A 16 1.96 -2.15 13.74
C ALA A 16 1.27 -2.13 12.36
N TYR A 17 1.65 -3.03 11.45
CA TYR A 17 0.98 -3.14 10.15
C TYR A 17 -0.47 -3.66 10.26
N ALA A 18 -0.75 -4.56 11.22
CA ALA A 18 -2.08 -5.08 11.46
C ALA A 18 -3.05 -3.99 11.95
N GLU A 19 -2.59 -3.10 12.83
CA GLU A 19 -3.38 -1.94 13.29
C GLU A 19 -3.79 -1.06 12.11
N VAL A 20 -2.88 -0.79 11.18
CA VAL A 20 -3.18 0.02 9.99
C VAL A 20 -4.12 -0.71 9.03
N ALA A 21 -3.94 -2.02 8.82
CA ALA A 21 -4.82 -2.82 7.95
C ALA A 21 -6.23 -3.02 8.53
N GLN A 22 -6.38 -3.00 9.85
CA GLN A 22 -7.66 -3.15 10.55
C GLN A 22 -8.31 -1.81 10.90
N ALA A 23 -7.60 -0.70 10.70
CA ALA A 23 -8.14 0.63 10.89
C ALA A 23 -9.40 0.79 10.03
N SER A 24 -10.48 1.24 10.68
CA SER A 24 -11.75 1.48 10.02
C SER A 24 -12.27 2.85 10.45
N ASN A 25 -12.95 3.55 9.55
CA ASN A 25 -13.58 4.84 9.83
C ASN A 25 -14.82 4.71 10.77
N SER A 26 -15.02 3.53 11.38
CA SER A 26 -16.15 3.19 12.23
C SER A 26 -15.74 3.25 13.71
N GLY A 27 -15.51 4.45 14.22
CA GLY A 27 -15.43 4.71 15.66
C GLY A 27 -14.03 4.78 16.25
N SER A 28 -13.63 6.02 16.53
CA SER A 28 -12.71 6.44 17.60
C SER A 28 -11.22 6.09 17.51
N SER A 29 -10.45 7.18 17.39
CA SER A 29 -9.35 7.57 18.30
C SER A 29 -7.99 6.89 18.14
N CYS A 30 -7.77 6.07 17.12
CA CYS A 30 -6.45 5.49 16.84
C CYS A 30 -6.01 5.75 15.39
N GLY A 31 -6.08 7.00 14.92
CA GLY A 31 -5.56 7.42 13.61
C GLY A 31 -4.33 8.34 13.66
N GLU A 32 -3.95 8.80 14.85
CA GLU A 32 -2.92 9.83 15.06
C GLU A 32 -1.59 9.21 15.51
N ALA A 33 -1.09 8.20 14.78
CA ALA A 33 0.28 7.74 14.97
C ALA A 33 1.07 8.08 13.72
N SER A 34 1.72 9.23 13.78
CA SER A 34 2.72 9.74 12.85
C SER A 34 3.61 8.63 12.27
N SER A 35 3.23 8.10 11.12
CA SER A 35 4.15 7.39 10.24
C SER A 35 4.54 8.35 9.13
N CYS A 36 5.76 8.21 8.63
CA CYS A 36 6.48 9.08 7.70
C CYS A 36 5.67 9.60 6.47
N CYS A 37 4.51 9.01 6.17
CA CYS A 37 3.65 9.34 5.02
C CYS A 37 2.17 9.64 5.34
N GLY A 38 1.77 9.85 6.60
CA GLY A 38 0.50 10.50 6.99
C GLY A 38 -0.78 9.93 6.37
N VAL A 39 -1.32 8.87 6.98
CA VAL A 39 -2.67 8.40 6.65
C VAL A 39 -3.71 9.33 7.23
N SER A 40 -4.69 9.70 6.42
CA SER A 40 -5.89 10.41 6.88
C SER A 40 -7.11 9.51 6.75
N GLU A 41 -8.09 9.71 7.63
CA GLU A 41 -9.43 9.14 7.48
C GLU A 41 -10.14 9.67 6.21
N ASP A 42 -9.62 10.77 5.63
CA ASP A 42 -10.11 11.35 4.38
C ASP A 42 -9.42 10.72 3.16
N ALA A 43 -10.20 9.97 2.37
CA ALA A 43 -9.77 9.38 1.10
C ALA A 43 -9.23 10.42 0.10
N GLN A 44 -9.67 11.67 0.18
CA GLN A 44 -9.17 12.75 -0.67
C GLN A 44 -7.72 13.12 -0.33
N ILE A 45 -7.34 13.06 0.94
CA ILE A 45 -5.96 13.32 1.39
C ILE A 45 -5.03 12.18 0.94
N ASN A 46 -5.49 10.93 1.03
CA ASN A 46 -4.74 9.77 0.54
C ASN A 46 -4.58 9.81 -0.99
N SER A 47 -5.64 10.16 -1.72
CA SER A 47 -5.60 10.37 -3.16
C SER A 47 -4.59 11.47 -3.58
N LEU A 48 -4.52 12.58 -2.83
CA LEU A 48 -3.54 13.67 -3.04
C LEU A 48 -2.08 13.24 -2.77
N LEU A 49 -1.84 12.24 -1.93
CA LEU A 49 -0.51 11.65 -1.74
C LEU A 49 -0.13 10.84 -2.98
N SER A 50 -1.01 9.96 -3.44
CA SER A 50 -0.77 9.11 -4.61
C SER A 50 -0.58 9.93 -5.90
N THR A 51 -1.36 11.00 -6.13
CA THR A 51 -1.12 11.86 -7.31
C THR A 51 0.24 12.55 -7.27
N ARG A 52 0.73 12.93 -6.08
CA ARG A 52 2.09 13.50 -5.93
C ARG A 52 3.20 12.50 -6.18
N LEU A 53 2.93 11.21 -6.00
CA LEU A 53 3.84 10.11 -6.34
C LEU A 53 3.80 9.77 -7.85
N GLY A 54 2.92 10.40 -8.61
CA GLY A 54 2.84 10.26 -10.07
C GLY A 54 1.83 9.20 -10.54
N TYR A 55 0.93 8.73 -9.68
CA TYR A 55 -0.22 7.95 -10.12
C TYR A 55 -1.27 8.87 -10.77
N SER A 56 -1.90 8.39 -11.84
CA SER A 56 -2.99 9.10 -12.50
C SER A 56 -4.30 8.91 -11.75
N GLN A 57 -5.27 9.78 -12.03
CA GLN A 57 -6.64 9.62 -11.53
C GLN A 57 -7.25 8.28 -11.99
N GLN A 58 -6.90 7.84 -13.20
CA GLN A 58 -7.36 6.56 -13.74
C GLN A 58 -6.77 5.37 -12.98
N ASP A 59 -5.51 5.44 -12.54
CA ASP A 59 -4.90 4.40 -11.71
C ASP A 59 -5.70 4.23 -10.41
N LEU A 60 -6.01 5.35 -9.73
CA LEU A 60 -6.81 5.38 -8.50
C LEU A 60 -8.21 4.80 -8.67
N GLU A 61 -8.85 5.04 -9.79
CA GLU A 61 -10.22 4.57 -10.08
C GLU A 61 -10.27 3.11 -10.57
N SER A 62 -9.14 2.56 -11.01
CA SER A 62 -9.06 1.22 -11.59
C SER A 62 -8.81 0.09 -10.58
N VAL A 63 -8.57 0.43 -9.32
CA VAL A 63 -8.30 -0.51 -8.24
C VAL A 63 -9.53 -0.67 -7.33
N PRO A 64 -9.65 -1.78 -6.57
CA PRO A 64 -10.71 -1.93 -5.59
C PRO A 64 -10.66 -0.87 -4.48
N ASP A 65 -11.83 -0.53 -3.93
CA ASP A 65 -11.93 0.33 -2.75
C ASP A 65 -11.06 -0.19 -1.60
N GLY A 66 -10.30 0.71 -0.98
CA GLY A 66 -9.38 0.38 0.11
C GLY A 66 -8.03 -0.21 -0.33
N ALA A 67 -7.79 -0.40 -1.63
CA ALA A 67 -6.48 -0.83 -2.12
C ALA A 67 -5.40 0.24 -1.89
N ASP A 68 -5.74 1.52 -2.11
CA ASP A 68 -4.89 2.66 -1.74
C ASP A 68 -5.09 3.02 -0.27
N MET A 69 -4.11 2.64 0.55
CA MET A 69 -4.09 2.96 1.99
C MET A 69 -3.35 4.29 2.28
N GLY A 70 -2.84 5.01 1.27
CA GLY A 70 -2.11 6.27 1.45
C GLY A 70 -0.73 6.15 2.10
N LEU A 71 -0.15 4.94 2.13
CA LEU A 71 1.12 4.63 2.81
C LEU A 71 2.34 4.60 1.88
N GLY A 72 2.12 4.79 0.58
CA GLY A 72 3.16 4.71 -0.44
C GLY A 72 4.20 5.84 -0.33
N CYS A 73 5.44 5.54 -0.72
CA CYS A 73 6.52 6.53 -0.79
C CYS A 73 7.08 6.72 -2.21
N GLY A 74 6.52 6.02 -3.20
CA GLY A 74 6.95 6.09 -4.59
C GLY A 74 5.96 5.39 -5.53
N ASN A 75 6.22 5.46 -6.83
CA ASN A 75 5.50 4.74 -7.87
C ASN A 75 6.49 3.79 -8.58
N PRO A 76 6.53 2.49 -8.22
CA PRO A 76 7.47 1.54 -8.81
C PRO A 76 7.19 1.27 -10.29
N ARG A 77 5.94 1.40 -10.75
CA ARG A 77 5.56 1.20 -12.16
C ARG A 77 6.21 2.23 -13.09
N ALA A 78 6.44 3.45 -12.60
CA ALA A 78 7.06 4.53 -13.37
C ALA A 78 8.47 4.18 -13.90
N ILE A 79 9.15 3.19 -13.30
CA ILE A 79 10.50 2.77 -13.68
C ILE A 79 10.63 1.27 -13.97
N ALA A 80 9.64 0.45 -13.61
CA ALA A 80 9.71 -1.00 -13.76
C ALA A 80 9.62 -1.46 -15.23
N GLY A 81 8.88 -0.72 -16.07
CA GLY A 81 8.73 -1.05 -17.48
C GLY A 81 8.13 -2.45 -17.70
N LEU A 82 7.08 -2.79 -16.95
CA LEU A 82 6.46 -4.12 -16.95
C LEU A 82 5.99 -4.50 -18.35
N GLN A 83 6.14 -5.79 -18.68
CA GLN A 83 5.75 -6.36 -19.97
C GLN A 83 4.63 -7.40 -19.81
N ALA A 84 3.84 -7.56 -20.86
CA ALA A 84 2.79 -8.57 -20.89
C ALA A 84 3.36 -9.98 -20.67
N GLY A 85 2.75 -10.75 -19.77
CA GLY A 85 3.16 -12.11 -19.41
C GLY A 85 4.27 -12.20 -18.36
N GLU A 86 4.71 -11.08 -17.77
CA GLU A 86 5.67 -11.10 -16.68
C GLU A 86 5.01 -11.43 -15.34
N THR A 87 5.70 -12.26 -14.53
CA THR A 87 5.31 -12.50 -13.14
C THR A 87 5.88 -11.41 -12.23
N VAL A 88 5.00 -10.78 -11.45
CA VAL A 88 5.36 -9.68 -10.54
C VAL A 88 5.22 -10.12 -9.08
N LEU A 89 6.19 -9.74 -8.23
CA LEU A 89 6.14 -9.91 -6.78
C LEU A 89 6.18 -8.54 -6.10
N ASP A 90 5.10 -8.20 -5.42
CA ASP A 90 4.99 -6.97 -4.62
C ASP A 90 5.31 -7.25 -3.14
N LEU A 91 6.45 -6.73 -2.66
CA LEU A 91 6.92 -6.90 -1.29
C LEU A 91 6.49 -5.71 -0.43
N GLY A 92 5.47 -5.94 0.39
CA GLY A 92 4.84 -4.88 1.19
C GLY A 92 3.59 -4.31 0.53
N SER A 93 2.82 -5.17 -0.15
CA SER A 93 1.67 -4.78 -0.98
C SER A 93 0.57 -4.01 -0.27
N GLY A 94 0.47 -4.11 1.07
CA GLY A 94 -0.60 -3.47 1.83
C GLY A 94 -1.98 -3.87 1.30
N GLY A 95 -2.82 -2.88 0.98
CA GLY A 95 -4.12 -3.07 0.34
C GLY A 95 -4.06 -3.56 -1.11
N GLY A 96 -2.87 -3.63 -1.71
CA GLY A 96 -2.61 -4.21 -3.03
C GLY A 96 -2.59 -3.21 -4.18
N PHE A 97 -2.50 -1.90 -3.92
CA PHE A 97 -2.56 -0.86 -4.94
C PHE A 97 -1.63 -1.12 -6.14
N ASP A 98 -0.33 -1.28 -5.89
CA ASP A 98 0.66 -1.53 -6.94
C ASP A 98 0.47 -2.90 -7.61
N ALA A 99 0.13 -3.93 -6.83
CA ALA A 99 -0.14 -5.27 -7.36
C ALA A 99 -1.34 -5.29 -8.33
N PHE A 100 -2.43 -4.59 -8.02
CA PHE A 100 -3.58 -4.50 -8.91
C PHE A 100 -3.27 -3.76 -10.21
N LEU A 101 -2.51 -2.67 -10.11
CA LEU A 101 -2.07 -1.91 -11.28
C LEU A 101 -1.08 -2.71 -12.13
N ALA A 102 -0.14 -3.43 -11.50
CA ALA A 102 0.78 -4.31 -12.20
C ALA A 102 0.04 -5.45 -12.93
N ALA A 103 -0.98 -6.04 -12.31
CA ALA A 103 -1.80 -7.09 -12.93
C ALA A 103 -2.49 -6.62 -14.23
N GLN A 104 -2.91 -5.35 -14.29
CA GLN A 104 -3.47 -4.78 -15.53
C GLN A 104 -2.41 -4.64 -16.64
N GLU A 105 -1.17 -4.34 -16.27
CA GLU A 105 -0.06 -4.10 -17.21
C GLU A 105 0.52 -5.41 -17.77
N VAL A 106 0.70 -6.43 -16.93
CA VAL A 106 1.20 -7.74 -17.36
C VAL A 106 0.12 -8.62 -17.99
N GLY A 107 -1.15 -8.35 -17.69
CA GLY A 107 -2.29 -9.04 -18.29
C GLY A 107 -2.48 -10.48 -17.79
N LYS A 108 -3.47 -11.18 -18.36
CA LYS A 108 -3.96 -12.49 -17.87
C LYS A 108 -2.94 -13.64 -17.86
N ASP A 109 -1.83 -13.49 -18.59
CA ASP A 109 -0.81 -14.52 -18.76
C ASP A 109 0.43 -14.27 -17.87
N GLY A 110 0.42 -13.19 -17.06
CA GLY A 110 1.46 -12.83 -16.08
C GLY A 110 1.12 -13.20 -14.65
#